data_AF-A0A3D5LD85-F1
#
_entry.id   AF-A0A3D5LD85-F1
#
_cell.length_a   1.000
_cell.length_b   1.000
_cell.length_c   1.000
_cell.angle_alpha   90.00
_cell.angle_beta   90.00
_cell.angle_gamma   90.00
#
_symmetry.space_group_name_H-M   'P 1'
#
loop_
_entity.id
_entity.type
_entity.pdbx_description
1 polymer ?
#
loop_
_entity_poly.entity_id
_entity_poly.type
_entity_poly.pdbx_seq_one_letter_code
_entity_poly.pdbx_strand_id
1 'polypeptide(L)'
;MLKRLLSQNEFELLLPDQTGAKEKNTDKTDIRLVYQMNDTIESFLVFKEARMTGTYKEDYEGAIEASFYRDGDDYALVVRQEEEDCVVTILFKTLELETNLYNYGDIAHFWRKGYENLRQLEFRIAVLWDKYEYLGEAVCNEEERKLVQLAYFPPLNYTCYPAVSKQYIVPRDNPWIPSDGAFSLMKEMAEQVGDRKIEKWIHFYERYPYPVVARCLAVLLHRNAHAKVVDLITERLKKATSVYPNRSFGEKEDENIGKLLGRAEKRKEELERAGIHAEVLHEEPFTTAKDTLDFHVYVMQLKKGIINRKVLIEEISE
;
A
#
# COMPACT_ATOMS: atom_id res chain seq x y z
N MET A 1 18.71 -3.73 3.95
CA MET A 1 17.98 -2.84 3.03
C MET A 1 18.64 -2.90 1.65
N LEU A 2 19.79 -2.25 1.41
CA LEU A 2 20.48 -2.26 0.10
C LEU A 2 20.71 -3.67 -0.48
N LYS A 3 21.31 -4.59 0.30
CA LYS A 3 21.52 -5.98 -0.14
C LYS A 3 20.22 -6.70 -0.54
N ARG A 4 19.09 -6.36 0.09
CA ARG A 4 17.78 -6.97 -0.19
C ARG A 4 17.27 -6.51 -1.56
N LEU A 5 17.25 -5.20 -1.83
CA LEU A 5 16.89 -4.63 -3.14
C LEU A 5 17.70 -5.28 -4.27
N LEU A 6 19.02 -5.30 -4.12
CA LEU A 6 19.92 -5.85 -5.14
C LEU A 6 19.64 -7.35 -5.40
N SER A 7 19.30 -8.12 -4.36
CA SER A 7 18.93 -9.53 -4.52
C SER A 7 17.56 -9.74 -5.18
N GLN A 8 16.71 -8.72 -5.17
CA GLN A 8 15.39 -8.72 -5.81
C GLN A 8 15.45 -8.17 -7.25
N ASN A 9 16.65 -7.83 -7.75
CA ASN A 9 16.83 -7.15 -9.04
C ASN A 9 16.12 -5.79 -9.12
N GLU A 10 15.91 -5.14 -7.97
CA GLU A 10 15.25 -3.83 -7.85
C GLU A 10 16.32 -2.75 -7.69
N PHE A 11 16.41 -1.85 -8.67
CA PHE A 11 17.35 -0.73 -8.63
C PHE A 11 16.88 0.45 -9.48
N GLU A 12 16.19 1.39 -8.84
CA GLU A 12 15.67 2.60 -9.48
C GLU A 12 16.24 3.85 -8.79
N LEU A 13 17.16 4.54 -9.47
CA LEU A 13 17.74 5.78 -8.99
C LEU A 13 16.88 6.99 -9.36
N LEU A 14 16.65 7.87 -8.39
CA LEU A 14 16.14 9.21 -8.62
C LEU A 14 17.33 10.17 -8.65
N LEU A 15 17.65 10.64 -9.85
CA LEU A 15 18.74 11.58 -10.08
C LEU A 15 18.27 13.02 -9.80
N PRO A 16 19.08 13.86 -9.13
CA PRO A 16 18.73 15.27 -8.92
C PRO A 16 18.46 15.97 -10.25
N ASP A 17 17.37 16.76 -10.30
CA ASP A 17 16.70 17.28 -11.50
C ASP A 17 17.52 17.31 -12.81
N GLN A 18 17.00 16.55 -13.77
CA GLN A 18 17.35 16.57 -15.19
C GLN A 18 16.97 17.92 -15.87
N THR A 19 17.50 19.06 -15.42
CA THR A 19 17.43 20.34 -16.16
C THR A 19 18.64 20.59 -17.07
N GLY A 20 19.44 19.56 -17.37
CA GLY A 20 20.36 19.60 -18.52
C GLY A 20 21.81 19.22 -18.27
N ALA A 21 22.10 18.14 -17.55
CA ALA A 21 23.43 17.54 -17.57
C ALA A 21 23.35 16.01 -17.52
N LYS A 22 23.23 15.37 -18.70
CA LYS A 22 23.53 13.94 -18.90
C LYS A 22 25.05 13.67 -18.90
N GLU A 23 25.84 14.52 -18.25
CA GLU A 23 27.30 14.40 -18.19
C GLU A 23 27.80 14.70 -16.78
N LYS A 24 28.57 13.75 -16.23
CA LYS A 24 29.45 13.84 -15.04
C LYS A 24 28.99 14.82 -13.96
N ASN A 25 28.27 14.28 -12.97
CA ASN A 25 28.05 14.99 -11.72
C ASN A 25 29.34 14.94 -10.87
N THR A 26 30.25 15.89 -11.08
CA THR A 26 31.50 16.01 -10.30
C THR A 26 31.28 16.61 -8.91
N ASP A 27 30.13 17.27 -8.70
CA ASP A 27 29.76 17.85 -7.41
C ASP A 27 29.02 16.82 -6.54
N LYS A 28 29.33 16.83 -5.25
CA LYS A 28 28.71 15.94 -4.28
C LYS A 28 27.23 16.32 -4.14
N THR A 29 26.35 15.38 -4.45
CA THR A 29 24.90 15.55 -4.33
C THR A 29 24.30 14.31 -3.67
N ASP A 30 23.12 14.46 -3.07
CA ASP A 30 22.40 13.30 -2.55
C ASP A 30 21.71 12.57 -3.70
N ILE A 31 21.93 11.26 -3.80
CA ILE A 31 21.27 10.41 -4.78
C ILE A 31 20.31 9.49 -4.03
N ARG A 32 19.06 9.40 -4.49
CA ARG A 32 18.06 8.52 -3.90
C ARG A 32 17.93 7.24 -4.72
N LEU A 33 17.84 6.12 -4.04
CA LEU A 33 17.44 4.82 -4.58
C LEU A 33 16.09 4.46 -3.98
N VAL A 34 15.09 4.20 -4.83
CA VAL A 34 13.77 3.73 -4.39
C VAL A 34 13.95 2.45 -3.57
N TYR A 35 13.41 2.45 -2.35
CA TYR A 35 13.45 1.29 -1.46
C TYR A 35 12.09 0.62 -1.30
N GLN A 36 11.05 1.41 -1.05
CA GLN A 36 9.68 0.94 -0.98
C GLN A 36 8.76 2.11 -1.32
N MET A 37 7.89 1.91 -2.31
CA MET A 37 6.88 2.88 -2.68
C MET A 37 5.53 2.16 -2.81
N ASN A 38 4.60 2.54 -1.95
CA ASN A 38 3.19 2.16 -2.04
C ASN A 38 2.32 3.25 -1.41
N ASP A 39 1.01 3.04 -1.38
CA ASP A 39 0.05 4.04 -0.89
C ASP A 39 0.21 4.43 0.59
N THR A 40 1.00 3.69 1.37
CA THR A 40 1.28 4.02 2.77
C THR A 40 2.60 4.76 2.98
N ILE A 41 3.52 4.67 2.02
CA ILE A 41 4.92 5.06 2.20
C ILE A 41 5.65 5.36 0.89
N GLU A 42 6.47 6.41 0.90
CA GLU A 42 7.56 6.61 -0.07
C GLU A 42 8.89 6.60 0.70
N SER A 43 9.72 5.58 0.46
CA SER A 43 10.99 5.38 1.17
C SER A 43 12.17 5.21 0.21
N PHE A 44 13.28 5.83 0.58
CA PHE A 44 14.50 5.89 -0.23
C PHE A 44 15.73 5.52 0.59
N LEU A 45 16.66 4.81 -0.04
CA LEU A 45 18.05 4.77 0.42
C LEU A 45 18.78 5.96 -0.17
N VAL A 46 19.20 6.89 0.67
CA VAL A 46 19.85 8.14 0.28
C VAL A 46 21.36 7.99 0.42
N PHE A 47 22.05 8.03 -0.71
CA PHE A 47 23.50 8.10 -0.76
C PHE A 47 23.93 9.55 -0.53
N LYS A 48 24.43 9.83 0.68
CA LYS A 48 24.81 11.20 1.09
C LYS A 48 26.16 11.60 0.53
N GLU A 49 26.24 12.85 0.06
CA GLU A 49 27.46 13.40 -0.55
C GLU A 49 28.00 12.53 -1.69
N ALA A 50 27.09 11.97 -2.49
CA ALA A 50 27.41 10.99 -3.49
C ALA A 50 28.00 11.62 -4.76
N ARG A 51 28.82 10.82 -5.44
CA ARG A 51 29.36 11.07 -6.79
C ARG A 51 29.05 9.86 -7.64
N MET A 52 28.43 10.08 -8.79
CA MET A 52 28.06 9.04 -9.73
C MET A 52 28.90 9.14 -11.00
N THR A 53 29.44 8.00 -11.45
CA THR A 53 30.23 7.89 -12.68
C THR A 53 29.78 6.69 -13.49
N GLY A 54 30.04 6.71 -14.80
CA GLY A 54 29.61 5.66 -15.72
C GLY A 54 28.27 5.96 -16.38
N THR A 55 27.61 4.92 -16.89
CA THR A 55 26.35 5.00 -17.64
C THR A 55 25.28 4.23 -16.90
N TYR A 56 24.14 4.87 -16.68
CA TYR A 56 22.95 4.28 -16.08
C TYR A 56 21.77 4.50 -17.02
N LYS A 57 21.06 3.42 -17.33
CA LYS A 57 19.83 3.45 -18.11
C LYS A 57 18.63 3.34 -17.16
N GLU A 58 17.81 4.39 -17.11
CA GLU A 58 16.65 4.48 -16.20
C GLU A 58 15.55 3.47 -16.53
N ASP A 59 15.31 3.19 -17.80
CA ASP A 59 14.29 2.28 -18.33
C ASP A 59 14.80 0.84 -18.54
N TYR A 60 15.81 0.42 -17.76
CA TYR A 60 16.40 -0.91 -17.89
C TYR A 60 15.59 -1.96 -17.10
N GLU A 61 15.08 -2.98 -17.81
CA GLU A 61 14.27 -4.06 -17.21
C GLU A 61 15.04 -5.39 -17.04
N GLY A 62 16.33 -5.44 -17.40
CA GLY A 62 17.12 -6.68 -17.37
C GLY A 62 17.79 -6.97 -16.02
N ALA A 63 18.62 -8.01 -15.98
CA ALA A 63 19.35 -8.41 -14.77
C ALA A 63 20.44 -7.39 -14.39
N ILE A 64 20.58 -7.15 -13.08
CA ILE A 64 21.64 -6.32 -12.52
C ILE A 64 22.63 -7.15 -11.71
N GLU A 65 23.91 -6.85 -11.88
CA GLU A 65 24.99 -7.31 -10.99
C GLU A 65 25.46 -6.13 -10.16
N ALA A 66 25.59 -6.31 -8.84
CA ALA A 66 26.02 -5.23 -7.96
C ALA A 66 27.12 -5.67 -6.99
N SER A 67 28.12 -4.82 -6.81
CA SER A 67 29.19 -5.00 -5.84
C SER A 67 29.30 -3.78 -4.93
N PHE A 68 29.52 -4.03 -3.65
CA PHE A 68 29.61 -3.01 -2.61
C PHE A 68 30.92 -3.19 -1.85
N TYR A 69 31.71 -2.12 -1.77
CA TYR A 69 32.98 -2.13 -1.04
C TYR A 69 33.29 -0.77 -0.42
N ARG A 70 34.27 -0.77 0.49
CA ARG A 70 34.80 0.45 1.09
C ARG A 70 35.96 0.95 0.24
N ASP A 71 35.95 2.23 -0.11
CA ASP A 71 37.00 2.91 -0.87
C ASP A 71 37.60 4.04 -0.03
N GLY A 72 38.64 3.71 0.75
CA GLY A 72 39.21 4.62 1.74
C GLY A 72 38.21 5.02 2.83
N ASP A 73 37.90 6.32 2.89
CA ASP A 73 36.92 6.91 3.81
C ASP A 73 35.49 6.95 3.24
N ASP A 74 35.31 6.51 1.99
CA ASP A 74 34.03 6.47 1.28
C ASP A 74 33.57 5.02 1.09
N TYR A 75 32.33 4.87 0.64
CA TYR A 75 31.76 3.62 0.15
C TYR A 75 31.53 3.70 -1.35
N ALA A 76 31.68 2.56 -2.03
CA ALA A 76 31.42 2.41 -3.45
C ALA A 76 30.34 1.34 -3.67
N LEU A 77 29.31 1.70 -4.44
CA LEU A 77 28.36 0.76 -5.02
C LEU A 77 28.56 0.77 -6.54
N VAL A 78 28.95 -0.36 -7.11
CA VAL A 78 29.07 -0.56 -8.56
C VAL A 78 27.91 -1.44 -9.00
N VAL A 79 27.12 -0.96 -9.95
CA VAL A 79 25.99 -1.70 -10.54
C VAL A 79 26.20 -1.82 -12.04
N ARG A 80 26.06 -3.05 -12.55
CA ARG A 80 26.13 -3.40 -13.96
C ARG A 80 24.75 -3.83 -14.43
N GLN A 81 24.28 -3.23 -15.51
CA GLN A 81 23.07 -3.62 -16.25
C GLN A 81 23.52 -4.58 -17.37
N GLU A 82 23.34 -5.89 -17.16
CA GLU A 82 24.07 -6.95 -17.87
C GLU A 82 23.89 -6.91 -19.39
N GLU A 83 22.69 -6.61 -19.87
CA GLU A 83 22.33 -6.71 -21.30
C GLU A 83 22.74 -5.48 -22.12
N GLU A 84 22.95 -4.34 -21.48
CA GLU A 84 23.23 -3.05 -22.13
C GLU A 84 24.69 -2.62 -21.97
N ASP A 85 25.53 -3.47 -21.35
CA ASP A 85 26.91 -3.19 -20.94
C ASP A 85 27.09 -1.82 -20.24
N CYS A 86 26.05 -1.40 -19.51
CA CYS A 86 26.04 -0.16 -18.75
C CYS A 86 26.54 -0.43 -17.33
N VAL A 87 27.57 0.30 -16.92
CA VAL A 87 28.12 0.22 -15.55
C VAL A 87 28.04 1.59 -14.91
N VAL A 88 27.44 1.67 -13.74
CA VAL A 88 27.39 2.85 -12.90
C VAL A 88 28.12 2.59 -11.58
N THR A 89 28.93 3.56 -11.16
CA THR A 89 29.56 3.57 -9.84
C THR A 89 29.07 4.77 -9.04
N ILE A 90 28.54 4.52 -7.84
CA ILE A 90 28.13 5.54 -6.87
C ILE A 90 29.12 5.49 -5.71
N LEU A 91 29.93 6.53 -5.57
CA LEU A 91 30.78 6.78 -4.41
C LEU A 91 30.02 7.67 -3.42
N PHE A 92 29.99 7.34 -2.13
CA PHE A 92 29.21 8.08 -1.15
C PHE A 92 29.79 7.98 0.27
N LYS A 93 29.41 8.91 1.15
CA LYS A 93 29.91 8.98 2.53
C LYS A 93 29.10 8.11 3.49
N THR A 94 27.78 8.26 3.46
CA THR A 94 26.86 7.54 4.32
C THR A 94 25.62 7.14 3.54
N LEU A 95 24.97 6.07 4.00
CA LEU A 95 23.69 5.62 3.47
C LEU A 95 22.62 5.85 4.55
N GLU A 96 21.63 6.66 4.24
CA GLU A 96 20.52 6.99 5.14
C GLU A 96 19.21 6.43 4.60
N LEU A 97 18.29 6.08 5.49
CA LEU A 97 16.93 5.71 5.13
C LEU A 97 16.03 6.93 5.29
N GLU A 98 15.50 7.41 4.17
CA GLU A 98 14.44 8.43 4.13
C GLU A 98 13.09 7.71 4.07
N THR A 99 12.11 8.18 4.83
CA THR A 99 10.80 7.55 4.95
C THR A 99 9.72 8.62 5.11
N ASN A 100 8.85 8.71 4.11
CA ASN A 100 7.68 9.58 4.12
C ASN A 100 6.43 8.70 4.26
N LEU A 101 5.68 8.86 5.35
CA LEU A 101 4.46 8.10 5.63
C LEU A 101 3.25 8.93 5.27
N TYR A 102 2.24 8.30 4.66
CA TYR A 102 1.05 8.98 4.17
C TYR A 102 -0.24 8.37 4.72
N ASN A 103 -1.28 9.18 4.73
CA ASN A 103 -2.61 8.75 5.11
C ASN A 103 -3.27 7.95 3.98
N TYR A 104 -3.40 6.64 4.18
CA TYR A 104 -3.98 5.72 3.20
C TYR A 104 -5.41 5.25 3.54
N GLY A 105 -6.06 5.89 4.52
CA GLY A 105 -7.35 5.45 5.05
C GLY A 105 -8.46 5.47 4.01
N ASP A 106 -8.41 6.46 3.12
CA ASP A 106 -9.39 6.68 2.06
C ASP A 106 -8.83 6.37 0.66
N ILE A 107 -7.62 5.81 0.57
CA ILE A 107 -7.06 5.36 -0.71
C ILE A 107 -7.77 4.08 -1.15
N ALA A 108 -8.11 4.00 -2.44
CA ALA A 108 -8.80 2.86 -3.02
C ALA A 108 -8.44 2.68 -4.49
N HIS A 109 -8.37 1.43 -4.97
CA HIS A 109 -8.15 1.12 -6.40
C HIS A 109 -9.19 0.15 -6.94
N PHE A 110 -9.87 0.49 -8.04
CA PHE A 110 -11.01 -0.30 -8.53
C PHE A 110 -10.68 -1.30 -9.66
N TRP A 111 -9.51 -1.95 -9.60
CA TRP A 111 -9.02 -2.88 -10.64
C TRP A 111 -9.87 -4.14 -10.87
N ARG A 112 -10.72 -4.51 -9.89
CA ARG A 112 -11.55 -5.72 -9.94
C ARG A 112 -12.98 -5.42 -9.53
N LYS A 113 -13.94 -5.90 -10.34
CA LYS A 113 -15.37 -5.73 -10.08
C LYS A 113 -15.91 -6.68 -9.00
N GLY A 114 -16.90 -6.21 -8.25
CA GLY A 114 -17.65 -6.90 -7.21
C GLY A 114 -16.89 -7.04 -5.89
N TYR A 115 -17.61 -6.94 -4.77
CA TYR A 115 -17.06 -6.95 -3.40
C TYR A 115 -16.08 -5.80 -3.14
N GLU A 116 -16.29 -4.66 -3.78
CA GLU A 116 -15.38 -3.51 -3.80
C GLU A 116 -14.99 -3.10 -2.38
N ASN A 117 -15.95 -3.02 -1.44
CA ASN A 117 -15.66 -2.66 -0.05
C ASN A 117 -14.69 -3.63 0.66
N LEU A 118 -14.78 -4.94 0.36
CA LEU A 118 -13.89 -5.96 0.93
C LEU A 118 -12.55 -5.99 0.20
N ARG A 119 -12.52 -5.75 -1.11
CA ARG A 119 -11.27 -5.64 -1.88
C ARG A 119 -10.48 -4.39 -1.51
N GLN A 120 -11.14 -3.24 -1.27
CA GLN A 120 -10.44 -2.04 -0.79
C GLN A 120 -9.87 -2.23 0.61
N LEU A 121 -10.57 -2.99 1.46
CA LEU A 121 -10.01 -3.35 2.76
C LEU A 121 -8.82 -4.30 2.62
N GLU A 122 -8.93 -5.32 1.76
CA GLU A 122 -7.82 -6.23 1.44
C GLU A 122 -6.59 -5.48 0.91
N PHE A 123 -6.81 -4.57 -0.04
CA PHE A 123 -5.78 -3.73 -0.62
C PHE A 123 -5.04 -2.90 0.43
N ARG A 124 -5.78 -2.15 1.26
CA ARG A 124 -5.20 -1.31 2.32
C ARG A 124 -4.41 -2.14 3.35
N ILE A 125 -4.89 -3.34 3.67
CA ILE A 125 -4.16 -4.29 4.52
C ILE A 125 -2.89 -4.81 3.82
N ALA A 126 -2.94 -5.06 2.51
CA ALA A 126 -1.80 -5.55 1.74
C ALA A 126 -0.68 -4.49 1.67
N VAL A 127 -1.00 -3.22 1.38
CA VAL A 127 0.01 -2.15 1.34
C VAL A 127 0.58 -1.83 2.73
N LEU A 128 -0.23 -1.96 3.79
CA LEU A 128 0.25 -1.90 5.18
C LEU A 128 1.19 -3.07 5.51
N TRP A 129 0.89 -4.27 5.01
CA TRP A 129 1.75 -5.43 5.17
C TRP A 129 3.10 -5.24 4.50
N ASP A 130 3.12 -4.72 3.27
CA ASP A 130 4.38 -4.38 2.60
C ASP A 130 5.19 -3.36 3.41
N LYS A 131 4.54 -2.29 3.91
CA LYS A 131 5.19 -1.32 4.82
C LYS A 131 5.82 -2.02 6.04
N TYR A 132 5.09 -2.92 6.69
CA TYR A 132 5.56 -3.63 7.87
C TYR A 132 6.71 -4.61 7.56
N GLU A 133 6.59 -5.45 6.54
CA GLU A 133 7.60 -6.47 6.21
C GLU A 133 8.90 -5.83 5.67
N TYR A 134 8.77 -4.75 4.89
CA TYR A 134 9.92 -4.15 4.23
C TYR A 134 10.71 -3.20 5.14
N LEU A 135 10.02 -2.45 6.02
CA LEU A 135 10.63 -1.41 6.87
C LEU A 135 10.66 -1.79 8.36
N GLY A 136 9.85 -2.76 8.78
CA GLY A 136 9.75 -3.23 10.15
C GLY A 136 8.73 -2.48 11.01
N GLU A 137 8.51 -2.96 12.23
CA GLU A 137 7.48 -2.42 13.13
C GLU A 137 7.68 -0.95 13.55
N ALA A 138 8.92 -0.44 13.44
CA ALA A 138 9.28 0.91 13.88
C ALA A 138 8.55 2.02 13.09
N VAL A 139 8.17 1.76 11.84
CA VAL A 139 7.41 2.70 11.00
C VAL A 139 5.89 2.56 11.16
N CYS A 140 5.43 1.57 11.94
CA CYS A 140 4.03 1.32 12.21
C CYS A 140 3.63 1.79 13.60
N ASN A 141 2.47 2.45 13.70
CA ASN A 141 1.87 2.74 14.99
C ASN A 141 1.28 1.47 15.66
N GLU A 142 0.90 1.55 16.93
CA GLU A 142 0.44 0.38 17.70
C GLU A 142 -0.78 -0.31 17.04
N GLU A 143 -1.70 0.48 16.50
CA GLU A 143 -2.92 -0.04 15.89
C GLU A 143 -2.65 -0.68 14.53
N GLU A 144 -1.77 -0.09 13.72
CA GLU A 144 -1.28 -0.70 12.47
C GLU A 144 -0.61 -2.06 12.71
N ARG A 145 0.19 -2.20 13.78
CA ARG A 145 0.84 -3.47 14.14
C ARG A 145 -0.17 -4.58 14.49
N LYS A 146 -1.37 -4.20 14.95
CA LYS A 146 -2.49 -5.15 15.13
C LYS A 146 -3.14 -5.44 13.79
N LEU A 147 -3.56 -4.40 13.06
CA LEU A 147 -4.30 -4.51 11.81
C LEU A 147 -3.54 -5.27 10.72
N VAL A 148 -2.20 -5.14 10.66
CA VAL A 148 -1.38 -5.85 9.68
C VAL A 148 -1.51 -7.38 9.79
N GLN A 149 -1.87 -7.91 10.98
CA GLN A 149 -2.13 -9.33 11.16
C GLN A 149 -3.28 -9.83 10.28
N LEU A 150 -4.22 -8.97 9.89
CA LEU A 150 -5.31 -9.33 8.98
C LEU A 150 -4.83 -9.70 7.58
N ALA A 151 -3.60 -9.34 7.19
CA ALA A 151 -2.97 -9.84 5.97
C ALA A 151 -2.88 -11.38 5.98
N TYR A 152 -2.69 -11.95 7.17
CA TYR A 152 -2.70 -13.38 7.45
C TYR A 152 -4.10 -13.89 7.79
N PHE A 153 -5.19 -13.19 7.45
CA PHE A 153 -6.56 -13.69 7.58
C PHE A 153 -7.16 -14.00 6.21
N PRO A 154 -7.18 -15.27 5.76
CA PRO A 154 -7.63 -15.68 4.43
C PRO A 154 -9.03 -15.19 4.03
N PRO A 155 -10.03 -15.15 4.94
CA PRO A 155 -11.34 -14.58 4.61
C PRO A 155 -11.34 -13.08 4.28
N LEU A 156 -10.26 -12.34 4.53
CA LEU A 156 -10.11 -10.90 4.22
C LEU A 156 -8.90 -10.58 3.33
N ASN A 157 -8.12 -11.59 2.90
CA ASN A 157 -6.93 -11.38 2.07
C ASN A 157 -7.15 -11.81 0.61
N TYR A 158 -6.10 -11.67 -0.21
CA TYR A 158 -6.11 -12.00 -1.64
C TYR A 158 -6.61 -13.40 -2.01
N THR A 159 -6.62 -14.37 -1.09
CA THR A 159 -7.14 -15.72 -1.37
C THR A 159 -8.66 -15.74 -1.58
N CYS A 160 -9.38 -14.81 -0.95
CA CYS A 160 -10.83 -14.66 -1.05
C CYS A 160 -11.23 -13.37 -1.76
N TYR A 161 -10.49 -12.28 -1.56
CA TYR A 161 -10.79 -10.94 -2.08
C TYR A 161 -9.59 -10.28 -2.78
N PRO A 162 -9.00 -10.89 -3.82
CA PRO A 162 -7.86 -10.28 -4.50
C PRO A 162 -8.23 -8.92 -5.09
N ALA A 163 -7.61 -7.84 -4.62
CA ALA A 163 -7.77 -6.50 -5.18
C ALA A 163 -7.07 -6.38 -6.55
N VAL A 164 -5.95 -7.08 -6.73
CA VAL A 164 -5.14 -7.08 -7.97
C VAL A 164 -5.35 -8.32 -8.83
N SER A 165 -4.81 -8.28 -10.06
CA SER A 165 -4.69 -9.48 -10.90
C SER A 165 -3.58 -10.41 -10.37
N LYS A 166 -3.63 -11.69 -10.75
CA LYS A 166 -2.73 -12.72 -10.20
C LYS A 166 -1.24 -12.41 -10.36
N GLN A 167 -0.86 -11.70 -11.42
CA GLN A 167 0.55 -11.40 -11.71
C GLN A 167 1.15 -10.38 -10.73
N TYR A 168 0.30 -9.62 -10.02
CA TYR A 168 0.73 -8.62 -9.03
C TYR A 168 0.53 -9.08 -7.58
N ILE A 169 0.09 -10.33 -7.36
CA ILE A 169 -0.05 -10.87 -6.01
C ILE A 169 1.33 -11.31 -5.53
N VAL A 170 1.81 -10.72 -4.43
CA VAL A 170 3.00 -11.20 -3.72
C VAL A 170 2.66 -12.56 -3.07
N PRO A 171 3.32 -13.67 -3.48
CA PRO A 171 3.05 -14.98 -2.91
C PRO A 171 3.38 -15.00 -1.41
N ARG A 172 2.55 -15.69 -0.63
CA ARG A 172 2.80 -15.93 0.80
C ARG A 172 2.89 -17.42 1.07
N ASP A 173 3.70 -17.80 2.05
CA ASP A 173 3.75 -19.16 2.54
C ASP A 173 2.43 -19.52 3.23
N ASN A 174 1.86 -20.67 2.86
CA ASN A 174 0.63 -21.19 3.44
C ASN A 174 -0.53 -20.16 3.53
N PRO A 175 -0.98 -19.58 2.41
CA PRO A 175 -1.86 -18.40 2.41
C PRO A 175 -3.29 -18.69 2.91
N TRP A 176 -3.60 -19.95 3.20
CA TRP A 176 -4.87 -20.41 3.76
C TRP A 176 -4.80 -20.70 5.27
N ILE A 177 -3.63 -20.61 5.90
CA ILE A 177 -3.49 -20.84 7.34
C ILE A 177 -3.39 -19.47 8.03
N PRO A 178 -4.34 -19.11 8.90
CA PRO A 178 -4.28 -17.83 9.57
C PRO A 178 -3.25 -17.80 10.70
N SER A 179 -2.68 -16.63 10.98
CA SER A 179 -1.84 -16.45 12.18
C SER A 179 -2.68 -16.37 13.46
N ASP A 180 -2.08 -16.67 14.60
CA ASP A 180 -2.73 -16.51 15.91
C ASP A 180 -3.15 -15.06 16.17
N GLY A 181 -2.34 -14.10 15.71
CA GLY A 181 -2.65 -12.67 15.74
C GLY A 181 -3.90 -12.34 14.90
N ALA A 182 -4.00 -12.91 13.70
CA ALA A 182 -5.15 -12.73 12.82
C ALA A 182 -6.45 -13.27 13.44
N PHE A 183 -6.39 -14.47 14.04
CA PHE A 183 -7.52 -15.06 14.74
C PHE A 183 -7.96 -14.23 15.94
N SER A 184 -7.00 -13.83 16.78
CA SER A 184 -7.27 -13.05 17.99
C SER A 184 -7.93 -11.72 17.66
N LEU A 185 -7.39 -11.00 16.67
CA LEU A 185 -7.96 -9.72 16.25
C LEU A 185 -9.36 -9.89 15.65
N MET A 186 -9.59 -10.88 14.79
CA MET A 186 -10.93 -11.09 14.23
C MET A 186 -11.97 -11.51 15.26
N LYS A 187 -11.58 -12.28 16.30
CA LYS A 187 -12.45 -12.58 17.43
C LYS A 187 -12.79 -11.32 18.22
N GLU A 188 -11.78 -10.49 18.51
CA GLU A 188 -11.95 -9.20 19.18
C GLU A 188 -12.94 -8.30 18.42
N MET A 189 -12.79 -8.16 17.09
CA MET A 189 -13.72 -7.36 16.27
C MET A 189 -15.15 -7.90 16.33
N ALA A 190 -15.32 -9.22 16.24
CA ALA A 190 -16.63 -9.85 16.26
C ALA A 190 -17.32 -9.68 17.63
N GLU A 191 -16.56 -9.81 18.72
CA GLU A 191 -17.04 -9.60 20.08
C GLU A 191 -17.46 -8.15 20.31
N GLN A 192 -16.65 -7.18 19.87
CA GLN A 192 -16.95 -5.74 20.00
C GLN A 192 -18.28 -5.36 19.35
N VAL A 193 -18.62 -5.94 18.20
CA VAL A 193 -19.91 -5.68 17.54
C VAL A 193 -21.02 -6.66 17.93
N GLY A 194 -20.73 -7.64 18.78
CA GLY A 194 -21.66 -8.67 19.27
C GLY A 194 -22.08 -9.71 18.23
N ASP A 195 -21.26 -9.98 17.22
CA ASP A 195 -21.56 -10.93 16.14
C ASP A 195 -21.19 -12.37 16.50
N ARG A 196 -22.05 -12.98 17.32
CA ARG A 196 -21.92 -14.37 17.77
C ARG A 196 -21.81 -15.40 16.65
N LYS A 197 -22.29 -15.07 15.44
CA LYS A 197 -22.21 -16.01 14.32
C LYS A 197 -20.82 -15.97 13.71
N ILE A 198 -20.26 -14.79 13.48
CA ILE A 198 -18.87 -14.64 13.03
C ILE A 198 -17.91 -15.26 14.05
N GLU A 199 -18.08 -15.00 15.36
CA GLU A 199 -17.28 -15.63 16.43
C GLU A 199 -17.25 -17.17 16.32
N LYS A 200 -18.43 -17.80 16.18
CA LYS A 200 -18.54 -19.26 16.04
C LYS A 200 -17.84 -19.78 14.79
N TRP A 201 -17.95 -19.07 13.67
CA TRP A 201 -17.27 -19.46 12.44
C TRP A 201 -15.75 -19.27 12.54
N ILE A 202 -15.28 -18.23 13.23
CA ILE A 202 -13.85 -18.05 13.49
C ILE A 202 -13.31 -19.21 14.34
N HIS A 203 -14.01 -19.59 15.43
CA HIS A 203 -13.59 -20.72 16.26
C HIS A 203 -13.62 -22.05 15.50
N PHE A 204 -14.61 -22.25 14.62
CA PHE A 204 -14.64 -23.42 13.76
C PHE A 204 -13.46 -23.43 12.77
N TYR A 205 -13.11 -22.28 12.21
CA TYR A 205 -11.99 -22.15 11.29
C TYR A 205 -10.63 -22.36 11.95
N GLU A 206 -10.45 -21.89 13.18
CA GLU A 206 -9.27 -22.15 14.01
C GLU A 206 -9.02 -23.65 14.22
N ARG A 207 -10.09 -24.43 14.42
CA ARG A 207 -10.00 -25.89 14.56
C ARG A 207 -9.81 -26.62 13.22
N TYR A 208 -10.32 -26.05 12.14
CA TYR A 208 -10.36 -26.65 10.80
C TYR A 208 -9.97 -25.62 9.74
N PRO A 209 -8.66 -25.30 9.58
CA PRO A 209 -8.16 -24.24 8.70
C PRO A 209 -8.17 -24.68 7.23
N TYR A 210 -9.32 -25.13 6.73
CA TYR A 210 -9.50 -25.56 5.36
C TYR A 210 -9.91 -24.39 4.47
N PRO A 211 -9.44 -24.33 3.20
CA PRO A 211 -9.81 -23.28 2.26
C PRO A 211 -11.32 -23.09 2.07
N VAL A 212 -12.10 -24.16 2.16
CA VAL A 212 -13.56 -24.09 2.05
C VAL A 212 -14.19 -23.32 3.22
N VAL A 213 -13.66 -23.49 4.43
CA VAL A 213 -14.14 -22.80 5.63
C VAL A 213 -13.80 -21.31 5.55
N ALA A 214 -12.60 -20.98 5.09
CA ALA A 214 -12.18 -19.61 4.83
C ALA A 214 -13.15 -18.89 3.88
N ARG A 215 -13.49 -19.54 2.76
CA ARG A 215 -14.44 -19.01 1.77
C ARG A 215 -15.85 -18.86 2.33
N CYS A 216 -16.31 -19.80 3.16
CA CYS A 216 -17.59 -19.65 3.84
C CYS A 216 -17.61 -18.41 4.74
N LEU A 217 -16.54 -18.18 5.51
CA LEU A 217 -16.41 -17.02 6.38
C LEU A 217 -16.31 -15.71 5.56
N ALA A 218 -15.57 -15.70 4.46
CA ALA A 218 -15.54 -14.58 3.52
C ALA A 218 -16.95 -14.22 3.03
N VAL A 219 -17.71 -15.23 2.56
CA VAL A 219 -19.11 -15.03 2.14
C VAL A 219 -19.98 -14.45 3.25
N LEU A 220 -19.73 -14.78 4.52
CA LEU A 220 -20.46 -14.16 5.64
C LEU A 220 -20.10 -12.68 5.79
N LEU A 221 -18.82 -12.29 5.71
CA LEU A 221 -18.38 -10.89 5.83
C LEU A 221 -19.03 -9.96 4.79
N HIS A 222 -19.46 -10.51 3.65
CA HIS A 222 -20.19 -9.74 2.64
C HIS A 222 -21.69 -9.55 2.92
N ARG A 223 -22.27 -10.27 3.89
CA ARG A 223 -23.70 -10.22 4.18
C ARG A 223 -24.05 -8.98 5.00
N ASN A 224 -25.25 -8.45 4.79
CA ASN A 224 -25.76 -7.31 5.56
C ASN A 224 -25.79 -7.60 7.07
N ALA A 225 -26.00 -8.87 7.45
CA ALA A 225 -26.05 -9.28 8.86
C ALA A 225 -24.71 -9.13 9.59
N HIS A 226 -23.59 -9.11 8.86
CA HIS A 226 -22.23 -9.13 9.38
C HIS A 226 -21.43 -7.88 8.99
N ALA A 227 -22.09 -6.89 8.35
CA ALA A 227 -21.44 -5.69 7.81
C ALA A 227 -20.70 -4.89 8.89
N LYS A 228 -21.25 -4.84 10.12
CA LYS A 228 -20.64 -4.13 11.25
C LYS A 228 -19.21 -4.58 11.58
N VAL A 229 -18.87 -5.86 11.35
CA VAL A 229 -17.49 -6.34 11.54
C VAL A 229 -16.55 -5.67 10.54
N VAL A 230 -16.96 -5.59 9.26
CA VAL A 230 -16.17 -4.97 8.19
C VAL A 230 -16.11 -3.46 8.36
N ASP A 231 -17.21 -2.84 8.77
CA ASP A 231 -17.28 -1.41 9.07
C ASP A 231 -16.31 -1.05 10.21
N LEU A 232 -16.30 -1.84 11.30
CA LEU A 232 -15.37 -1.63 12.43
C LEU A 232 -13.90 -1.75 12.01
N ILE A 233 -13.54 -2.74 11.17
CA ILE A 233 -12.16 -2.88 10.69
C ILE A 233 -11.78 -1.66 9.84
N THR A 234 -12.67 -1.23 8.94
CA THR A 234 -12.46 -0.04 8.11
C THR A 234 -12.28 1.22 8.97
N GLU A 235 -13.13 1.43 9.96
CA GLU A 235 -13.06 2.56 10.89
C GLU A 235 -11.75 2.58 11.69
N ARG A 236 -11.33 1.42 12.23
CA ARG A 236 -10.06 1.28 12.95
C ARG A 236 -8.88 1.58 12.05
N LEU A 237 -8.89 1.09 10.81
CA LEU A 237 -7.85 1.37 9.83
C LEU A 237 -7.77 2.86 9.53
N LYS A 238 -8.89 3.51 9.17
CA LYS A 238 -8.94 4.97 8.91
C LYS A 238 -8.45 5.79 10.10
N LYS A 239 -8.83 5.40 11.33
CA LYS A 239 -8.35 6.05 12.54
C LYS A 239 -6.86 5.85 12.79
N ALA A 240 -6.32 4.67 12.49
CA ALA A 240 -4.90 4.38 12.68
C ALA A 240 -4.02 5.21 11.75
N THR A 241 -4.48 5.45 10.52
CA THR A 241 -3.74 6.17 9.48
C THR A 241 -3.95 7.69 9.49
N SER A 242 -5.00 8.21 10.15
CA SER A 242 -5.27 9.66 10.20
C SER A 242 -4.19 10.49 10.93
N VAL A 243 -3.21 9.84 11.56
CA VAL A 243 -2.04 10.51 12.16
C VAL A 243 -0.99 10.92 11.13
N TYR A 244 -1.04 10.33 9.94
CA TYR A 244 -0.13 10.63 8.83
C TYR A 244 -0.68 11.79 8.00
N PRO A 245 0.20 12.60 7.37
CA PRO A 245 -0.23 13.63 6.45
C PRO A 245 -0.82 13.03 5.16
N ASN A 246 -1.69 13.77 4.48
CA ASN A 246 -2.01 13.50 3.08
C ASN A 246 -0.83 13.92 2.20
N ARG A 247 -0.72 13.36 0.98
CA ARG A 247 0.23 13.86 -0.03
C ARG A 247 -0.11 15.31 -0.42
N SER A 248 0.89 16.07 -0.83
CA SER A 248 0.75 17.42 -1.36
C SER A 248 1.39 17.48 -2.75
N PHE A 249 0.65 18.01 -3.71
CA PHE A 249 1.01 18.10 -5.12
C PHE A 249 1.30 19.55 -5.55
N GLY A 250 1.32 20.46 -4.58
CA GLY A 250 1.54 21.90 -4.76
C GLY A 250 0.25 22.68 -4.62
N GLU A 251 0.36 23.92 -4.14
CA GLU A 251 -0.76 24.75 -3.68
C GLU A 251 -1.97 24.78 -4.63
N LYS A 252 -1.72 24.95 -5.94
CA LYS A 252 -2.78 25.01 -6.95
C LYS A 252 -3.51 23.66 -7.12
N GLU A 253 -2.77 22.57 -7.14
CA GLU A 253 -3.33 21.24 -7.33
C GLU A 253 -4.07 20.79 -6.07
N ASP A 254 -3.51 21.06 -4.89
CA ASP A 254 -4.13 20.80 -3.60
C ASP A 254 -5.46 21.58 -3.44
N GLU A 255 -5.55 22.80 -3.98
CA GLU A 255 -6.80 23.57 -4.02
C GLU A 255 -7.87 22.90 -4.89
N ASN A 256 -7.49 22.35 -6.05
CA ASN A 256 -8.40 21.65 -6.95
C ASN A 256 -8.87 20.32 -6.34
N ILE A 257 -7.94 19.54 -5.77
CA ILE A 257 -8.24 18.31 -5.02
C ILE A 257 -9.21 18.61 -3.86
N GLY A 258 -8.97 19.69 -3.11
CA GLY A 258 -9.86 20.13 -2.03
C GLY A 258 -11.29 20.43 -2.52
N LYS A 259 -11.44 21.07 -3.69
CA LYS A 259 -12.76 21.30 -4.31
C LYS A 259 -13.43 19.98 -4.70
N LEU A 260 -12.68 19.03 -5.26
CA LEU A 260 -13.19 17.74 -5.70
C LEU A 260 -13.66 16.89 -4.51
N LEU A 261 -12.84 16.80 -3.46
CA LEU A 261 -13.19 16.16 -2.18
C LEU A 261 -14.41 16.82 -1.53
N GLY A 262 -14.49 18.16 -1.56
CA GLY A 262 -15.65 18.89 -1.04
C GLY A 262 -16.97 18.54 -1.76
N ARG A 263 -16.93 18.31 -3.08
CA ARG A 263 -18.09 17.82 -3.84
C ARG A 263 -18.45 16.38 -3.47
N ALA A 264 -17.45 15.53 -3.30
CA ALA A 264 -17.65 14.14 -2.88
C ALA A 264 -18.26 14.03 -1.49
N GLU A 265 -17.81 14.83 -0.52
CA GLU A 265 -18.40 14.89 0.82
C GLU A 265 -19.84 15.38 0.78
N LYS A 266 -20.16 16.43 0.00
CA LYS A 266 -21.55 16.86 -0.19
C LYS A 266 -22.42 15.74 -0.78
N ARG A 267 -21.88 14.99 -1.74
CA ARG A 267 -22.57 13.85 -2.35
C ARG A 267 -22.80 12.71 -1.35
N LYS A 268 -21.82 12.43 -0.50
CA LYS A 268 -21.93 11.49 0.62
C LYS A 268 -23.03 11.93 1.61
N GLU A 269 -23.07 13.20 2.01
CA GLU A 269 -24.11 13.74 2.89
C GLU A 269 -25.53 13.62 2.29
N GLU A 270 -25.68 13.80 0.97
CA GLU A 270 -26.95 13.58 0.26
C GLU A 270 -27.40 12.11 0.33
N LEU A 271 -26.47 11.18 0.11
CA LEU A 271 -26.74 9.74 0.19
C LEU A 271 -27.08 9.31 1.61
N GLU A 272 -26.35 9.80 2.61
CA GLU A 272 -26.59 9.50 4.02
C GLU A 272 -27.96 10.02 4.48
N ARG A 273 -28.37 11.22 4.04
CA ARG A 273 -29.74 11.74 4.27
C ARG A 273 -30.81 10.89 3.60
N ALA A 274 -30.49 10.24 2.49
CA ALA A 274 -31.37 9.26 1.82
C ALA A 274 -31.30 7.85 2.47
N GLY A 275 -30.59 7.69 3.59
CA GLY A 275 -30.46 6.41 4.31
C GLY A 275 -29.50 5.42 3.63
N ILE A 276 -28.63 5.90 2.74
CA ILE A 276 -27.59 5.11 2.07
C ILE A 276 -26.25 5.46 2.72
N HIS A 277 -25.60 4.47 3.34
CA HIS A 277 -24.24 4.68 3.85
C HIS A 277 -23.28 4.90 2.68
N ALA A 278 -22.36 5.84 2.81
CA ALA A 278 -21.41 6.19 1.76
C ALA A 278 -20.04 6.57 2.32
N GLU A 279 -18.99 6.31 1.55
CA GLU A 279 -17.61 6.65 1.87
C GLU A 279 -16.99 7.42 0.71
N VAL A 280 -16.25 8.49 1.02
CA VAL A 280 -15.38 9.17 0.05
C VAL A 280 -14.06 8.43 0.02
N LEU A 281 -13.59 8.12 -1.19
CA LEU A 281 -12.33 7.44 -1.47
C LEU A 281 -11.59 8.16 -2.59
N HIS A 282 -10.29 7.95 -2.72
CA HIS A 282 -9.51 8.52 -3.81
C HIS A 282 -8.39 7.59 -4.31
N GLU A 283 -8.00 7.78 -5.56
CA GLU A 283 -6.73 7.33 -6.13
C GLU A 283 -5.81 8.55 -6.22
N GLU A 284 -4.53 8.40 -5.88
CA GLU A 284 -3.57 9.51 -5.91
C GLU A 284 -2.18 9.05 -6.40
N PRO A 285 -1.44 9.91 -7.12
CA PRO A 285 -0.09 9.58 -7.58
C PRO A 285 0.97 9.69 -6.47
N PHE A 286 2.15 9.13 -6.73
CA PHE A 286 3.33 9.36 -5.90
C PHE A 286 3.86 10.79 -6.03
N THR A 287 4.46 11.31 -4.95
CA THR A 287 5.01 12.67 -4.92
C THR A 287 6.45 12.77 -5.41
N THR A 288 7.29 11.78 -5.10
CA THR A 288 8.73 11.84 -5.39
C THR A 288 9.07 11.26 -6.76
N ALA A 289 8.68 10.02 -7.03
CA ALA A 289 8.79 9.39 -8.36
C ALA A 289 7.40 9.43 -8.99
N LYS A 290 7.04 10.60 -9.55
CA LYS A 290 5.72 10.81 -10.15
C LYS A 290 5.44 9.74 -11.18
N ASP A 291 4.40 8.96 -10.94
CA ASP A 291 3.87 8.01 -11.90
C ASP A 291 2.94 8.73 -12.88
N THR A 292 2.30 7.96 -13.76
CA THR A 292 1.34 8.47 -14.74
C THR A 292 -0.09 8.51 -14.18
N LEU A 293 -0.30 8.33 -12.88
CA LEU A 293 -1.63 8.32 -12.29
C LEU A 293 -2.12 9.76 -12.08
N ASP A 294 -3.40 9.96 -12.35
CA ASP A 294 -4.10 11.19 -12.02
C ASP A 294 -4.84 11.03 -10.69
N PHE A 295 -5.14 12.15 -10.03
CA PHE A 295 -5.94 12.14 -8.81
C PHE A 295 -7.42 11.93 -9.14
N HIS A 296 -8.01 10.84 -8.67
CA HIS A 296 -9.44 10.55 -8.86
C HIS A 296 -10.17 10.47 -7.53
N VAL A 297 -11.41 10.99 -7.47
CA VAL A 297 -12.24 10.92 -6.26
C VAL A 297 -13.50 10.13 -6.53
N TYR A 298 -13.85 9.27 -5.59
CA TYR A 298 -15.00 8.37 -5.67
C TYR A 298 -15.89 8.49 -4.44
N VAL A 299 -17.18 8.28 -4.63
CA VAL A 299 -18.15 8.03 -3.56
C VAL A 299 -18.61 6.58 -3.67
N MET A 300 -18.17 5.76 -2.72
CA MET A 300 -18.60 4.37 -2.59
C MET A 300 -19.91 4.31 -1.81
N GLN A 301 -20.99 3.89 -2.47
CA GLN A 301 -22.31 3.72 -1.87
C GLN A 301 -22.52 2.28 -1.40
N LEU A 302 -22.92 2.13 -0.15
CA LEU A 302 -23.08 0.86 0.53
C LEU A 302 -24.56 0.61 0.83
N LYS A 303 -25.23 -0.11 -0.09
CA LYS A 303 -26.67 -0.36 -0.06
C LYS A 303 -27.00 -1.73 0.53
N LYS A 304 -28.06 -1.79 1.32
CA LYS A 304 -28.59 -3.05 1.85
C LYS A 304 -29.29 -3.83 0.72
N GLY A 305 -28.72 -4.96 0.30
CA GLY A 305 -29.40 -5.92 -0.58
C GLY A 305 -30.31 -6.89 0.20
N ILE A 306 -30.85 -7.90 -0.48
CA ILE A 306 -31.72 -8.92 0.16
C ILE A 306 -30.93 -9.76 1.17
N ILE A 307 -29.73 -10.20 0.78
CA ILE A 307 -28.84 -11.03 1.63
C ILE A 307 -27.50 -10.33 1.80
N ASN A 308 -26.93 -9.91 0.67
CA ASN A 308 -25.61 -9.32 0.57
C ASN A 308 -25.66 -7.80 0.54
N ARG A 309 -24.57 -7.16 0.98
CA ARG A 309 -24.36 -5.74 0.77
C ARG A 309 -24.09 -5.48 -0.71
N LYS A 310 -24.69 -4.45 -1.28
CA LYS A 310 -24.41 -4.01 -2.65
C LYS A 310 -23.52 -2.79 -2.59
N VAL A 311 -22.50 -2.76 -3.44
CA VAL A 311 -21.59 -1.63 -3.58
C VAL A 311 -21.84 -0.98 -4.94
N LEU A 312 -21.88 0.35 -4.97
CA LEU A 312 -21.89 1.15 -6.19
C LEU A 312 -20.81 2.21 -6.05
N ILE A 313 -20.03 2.42 -7.10
CA ILE A 313 -18.98 3.43 -7.15
C ILE A 313 -19.44 4.55 -8.07
N GLU A 314 -19.38 5.78 -7.58
CA GLU A 314 -19.65 6.99 -8.33
C GLU A 314 -18.36 7.81 -8.35
N GLU A 315 -17.77 7.99 -9.53
CA GLU A 315 -16.63 8.89 -9.71
C GLU A 315 -17.11 10.34 -9.72
N ILE A 316 -16.42 11.20 -9.00
CA ILE A 316 -16.70 12.63 -8.92
C ILE A 316 -15.72 13.33 -9.85
N SER A 317 -16.26 14.09 -10.79
CA SER A 317 -15.49 14.90 -11.73
C SER A 317 -15.63 16.40 -11.43
N GLU A 318 -14.77 17.18 -12.10
CA GLU A 318 -14.95 18.62 -12.27
C GLU A 318 -16.27 18.99 -12.96
#